data_AF-A0A6N9SMI6-F1
#
_entry.id   AF-A0A6N9SMI6-F1
#
_cell.length_a   1.000
_cell.length_b   1.000
_cell.length_c   1.000
_cell.angle_alpha   90.00
_cell.angle_beta   90.00
_cell.angle_gamma   90.00
#
_symmetry.space_group_name_H-M   'P 1'
#
loop_
_entity.id
_entity.type
_entity.pdbx_description
1 polymer ?
#
loop_
_entity_poly.entity_id
_entity_poly.type
_entity_poly.pdbx_seq_one_letter_code
_entity_poly.pdbx_strand_id
1 'polypeptide(L)'
;MKMAFEKKRREKMIPVVLGMMGVTFLVGCATTTPPVISKPLAPSVSPRVDETKRVPEAILADGDDIVLALSQLDQDMALSPEVRSEVLASLVAQPAPETAQDRLRRAQLLLLQHQAGTTQQAVVLLQALVSEEEKGDHAELLPLAHWLKQWADTQALLELQADQLTHQSQELQVKADNLARQIQELRAIERHLSSRPVPDKAGTHP
;
A
#
# COMPACT_ATOMS: atom_id res chain seq x y z
N MET A 1 -23.42 -5.97 -46.90
CA MET A 1 -21.94 -6.00 -46.79
C MET A 1 -21.62 -6.01 -45.30
N LYS A 2 -21.49 -7.14 -44.59
CA LYS A 2 -20.40 -8.13 -44.52
C LYS A 2 -18.99 -7.56 -44.29
N MET A 3 -18.63 -7.53 -42.99
CA MET A 3 -17.35 -7.85 -42.32
C MET A 3 -16.07 -7.08 -42.68
N ALA A 4 -15.39 -6.53 -41.66
CA ALA A 4 -14.17 -7.11 -41.07
C ALA A 4 -13.55 -6.19 -39.99
N PHE A 5 -13.57 -6.67 -38.74
CA PHE A 5 -12.71 -6.21 -37.66
C PHE A 5 -11.33 -6.85 -37.85
N GLU A 6 -10.25 -6.07 -37.88
CA GLU A 6 -8.89 -6.62 -37.78
C GLU A 6 -8.17 -6.08 -36.54
N LYS A 7 -8.06 -6.97 -35.56
CA LYS A 7 -7.52 -6.79 -34.21
C LYS A 7 -6.03 -7.14 -34.25
N LYS A 8 -5.14 -6.15 -34.17
CA LYS A 8 -3.68 -6.37 -34.14
C LYS A 8 -3.16 -6.33 -32.69
N ARG A 9 -3.34 -7.43 -31.95
CA ARG A 9 -2.62 -7.66 -30.67
C ARG A 9 -1.17 -8.00 -30.99
N ARG A 10 -0.23 -7.16 -30.60
CA ARG A 10 1.19 -7.52 -30.50
C ARG A 10 1.46 -8.01 -29.09
N GLU A 11 1.64 -9.32 -28.97
CA GLU A 11 2.27 -9.97 -27.82
C GLU A 11 3.70 -9.46 -27.68
N LYS A 12 4.10 -9.05 -26.47
CA LYS A 12 5.49 -8.86 -26.10
C LYS A 12 5.79 -9.85 -24.97
N MET A 13 6.52 -10.91 -25.32
CA MET A 13 7.11 -11.87 -24.40
C MET A 13 8.06 -11.17 -23.42
N ILE A 14 7.89 -11.43 -22.13
CA ILE A 14 8.80 -11.04 -21.05
C ILE A 14 9.65 -12.27 -20.72
N PRO A 15 11.00 -12.23 -20.83
CA PRO A 15 11.83 -13.32 -20.34
C PRO A 15 11.99 -13.23 -18.82
N VAL A 16 11.46 -14.24 -18.12
CA VAL A 16 11.72 -14.53 -16.70
C VAL A 16 13.12 -15.12 -16.60
N VAL A 17 14.08 -14.37 -16.06
CA VAL A 17 15.40 -14.89 -15.71
C VAL A 17 15.38 -15.34 -14.26
N LEU A 18 15.31 -16.66 -14.11
CA LEU A 18 15.45 -17.44 -12.90
C LEU A 18 16.92 -17.37 -12.41
N GLY A 19 17.17 -16.67 -11.31
CA GLY A 19 18.48 -16.60 -10.65
C GLY A 19 18.49 -17.35 -9.32
N MET A 20 18.88 -18.62 -9.33
CA MET A 20 19.27 -19.39 -8.14
C MET A 20 20.75 -19.12 -7.81
N MET A 21 21.03 -18.58 -6.62
CA MET A 21 22.29 -18.68 -5.86
C MET A 21 21.88 -18.42 -4.40
N GLY A 22 21.91 -19.33 -3.43
CA GLY A 22 22.79 -20.48 -3.25
C GLY A 22 24.00 -20.09 -2.41
N VAL A 23 23.81 -19.74 -1.13
CA VAL A 23 24.92 -19.74 -0.15
C VAL A 23 24.46 -20.40 1.14
N THR A 24 24.82 -21.67 1.26
CA THR A 24 24.80 -22.50 2.47
C THR A 24 25.99 -22.13 3.35
N PHE A 25 25.73 -21.74 4.60
CA PHE A 25 26.73 -21.78 5.67
C PHE A 25 26.38 -22.89 6.66
N LEU A 26 27.28 -23.88 6.74
CA LEU A 26 27.23 -25.02 7.65
C LEU A 26 27.83 -24.65 9.01
N VAL A 27 27.04 -24.95 10.06
CA VAL A 27 27.39 -25.66 11.30
C VAL A 27 28.51 -25.14 12.21
N GLY A 28 28.11 -24.77 13.43
CA GLY A 28 28.92 -24.86 14.66
C GLY A 28 28.03 -25.35 15.81
N CYS A 29 28.19 -26.62 16.19
CA CYS A 29 27.47 -27.31 17.25
C CYS A 29 27.84 -26.81 18.66
N ALA A 30 26.85 -26.59 19.51
CA ALA A 30 26.97 -26.80 20.94
C ALA A 30 25.68 -27.43 21.48
N THR A 31 25.80 -28.71 21.83
CA THR A 31 24.84 -29.57 22.53
C THR A 31 24.25 -28.91 23.77
N THR A 32 22.91 -28.94 23.91
CA THR A 32 22.24 -29.20 25.21
C THR A 32 20.85 -29.79 24.92
N THR A 33 20.56 -30.88 25.63
CA THR A 33 19.46 -31.84 25.54
C THR A 33 18.03 -31.27 25.68
N PRO A 34 17.02 -31.86 25.01
CA PRO A 34 15.61 -31.55 25.21
C PRO A 34 14.99 -32.46 26.29
N PRO A 35 14.10 -31.97 27.18
CA PRO A 35 13.23 -32.85 27.92
C PRO A 35 11.91 -33.11 27.18
N VAL A 36 11.52 -34.37 27.26
CA VAL A 36 10.42 -35.08 26.63
C VAL A 36 9.08 -34.76 27.31
N ILE A 37 8.06 -34.57 26.47
CA ILE A 37 6.63 -34.96 26.57
C ILE A 37 6.06 -35.26 27.97
N SER A 38 4.99 -34.55 28.34
CA SER A 38 3.90 -35.10 29.18
C SER A 38 2.57 -34.40 28.91
N LYS A 39 1.68 -35.08 28.17
CA LYS A 39 0.20 -35.01 28.23
C LYS A 39 -0.23 -36.39 28.79
N PRO A 40 -1.40 -36.65 29.43
CA PRO A 40 -2.64 -35.85 29.50
C PRO A 40 -3.39 -35.86 30.86
N LEU A 41 -4.40 -35.01 31.03
CA LEU A 41 -5.65 -35.41 31.68
C LEU A 41 -6.81 -34.53 31.21
N ALA A 42 -7.85 -35.18 30.71
CA ALA A 42 -9.11 -34.59 30.31
C ALA A 42 -10.05 -34.46 31.52
N PRO A 43 -10.94 -33.46 31.56
CA PRO A 43 -12.27 -33.63 32.10
C PRO A 43 -13.21 -34.01 30.95
N SER A 44 -13.67 -35.26 31.00
CA SER A 44 -14.83 -35.75 30.29
C SER A 44 -16.08 -35.01 30.77
N VAL A 45 -16.72 -34.26 29.88
CA VAL A 45 -18.13 -33.92 30.00
C VAL A 45 -18.79 -34.27 28.66
N SER A 46 -19.59 -35.33 28.69
CA SER A 46 -20.48 -35.78 27.61
C SER A 46 -21.84 -35.06 27.73
N PRO A 47 -22.78 -35.24 26.80
CA PRO A 47 -23.22 -34.20 25.89
C PRO A 47 -24.60 -33.65 26.31
N ARG A 48 -24.84 -32.36 26.08
CA ARG A 48 -26.21 -31.88 25.92
C ARG A 48 -26.31 -31.03 24.65
N VAL A 49 -27.22 -31.52 23.83
CA VAL A 49 -27.77 -30.96 22.60
C VAL A 49 -28.38 -29.59 22.89
N ASP A 50 -28.50 -28.82 21.81
CA ASP A 50 -29.17 -27.53 21.63
C ASP A 50 -28.44 -26.30 22.16
N GLU A 51 -27.67 -25.69 21.26
CA GLU A 51 -28.20 -24.53 20.55
C GLU A 51 -27.33 -24.29 19.32
N THR A 52 -27.94 -24.49 18.15
CA THR A 52 -27.60 -23.79 16.92
C THR A 52 -27.39 -22.31 17.25
N LYS A 53 -26.15 -21.94 17.58
CA LYS A 53 -25.74 -20.55 17.62
C LYS A 53 -25.76 -20.09 16.17
N ARG A 54 -26.93 -19.59 15.78
CA ARG A 54 -27.25 -18.94 14.52
C ARG A 54 -25.97 -18.28 14.00
N VAL A 55 -25.41 -18.86 12.93
CA VAL A 55 -24.87 -18.03 11.85
C VAL A 55 -25.94 -16.96 11.65
N PRO A 56 -25.62 -15.66 11.75
CA PRO A 56 -26.62 -14.62 11.55
C PRO A 56 -27.38 -14.99 10.29
N GLU A 57 -28.67 -15.30 10.46
CA GLU A 57 -29.57 -15.57 9.37
C GLU A 57 -29.31 -14.48 8.33
N ALA A 58 -29.02 -14.92 7.12
CA ALA A 58 -28.80 -14.07 5.98
C ALA A 58 -29.79 -12.91 6.07
N ILE A 59 -29.23 -11.70 6.24
CA ILE A 59 -29.97 -10.46 6.05
C ILE A 59 -30.27 -10.42 4.56
N LEU A 60 -31.31 -11.16 4.16
CA LEU A 60 -32.03 -10.96 2.93
C LEU A 60 -33.01 -9.81 3.22
N ALA A 61 -32.45 -8.64 3.47
CA ALA A 61 -33.13 -7.37 3.35
C ALA A 61 -32.40 -6.65 2.21
N ASP A 62 -33.10 -6.41 1.10
CA ASP A 62 -32.74 -5.55 -0.04
C ASP A 62 -31.24 -5.23 -0.21
N GLY A 63 -30.39 -6.26 -0.33
CA GLY A 63 -28.94 -6.08 -0.50
C GLY A 63 -28.55 -5.49 -1.85
N ASP A 64 -29.51 -5.07 -2.67
CA ASP A 64 -29.32 -4.52 -4.01
C ASP A 64 -28.41 -3.28 -3.96
N ASP A 65 -28.52 -2.43 -2.93
CA ASP A 65 -27.69 -1.24 -2.80
C ASP A 65 -26.23 -1.56 -2.45
N ILE A 66 -25.99 -2.56 -1.58
CA ILE A 66 -24.64 -3.03 -1.26
C ILE A 66 -24.01 -3.72 -2.48
N VAL A 67 -24.77 -4.58 -3.15
CA VAL A 67 -24.32 -5.30 -4.36
C VAL A 67 -24.01 -4.30 -5.48
N LEU A 68 -24.86 -3.30 -5.66
CA LEU A 68 -24.65 -2.22 -6.61
C LEU A 68 -23.38 -1.43 -6.27
N ALA A 69 -23.20 -1.02 -5.01
CA ALA A 69 -22.00 -0.29 -4.56
C ALA A 69 -20.71 -1.11 -4.72
N LEU A 70 -20.75 -2.42 -4.49
CA LEU A 70 -19.60 -3.32 -4.73
C LEU A 70 -19.33 -3.50 -6.22
N SER A 71 -20.37 -3.64 -7.04
CA SER A 71 -20.23 -3.75 -8.49
C SER A 71 -19.68 -2.45 -9.12
N GLN A 72 -20.08 -1.30 -8.57
CA GLN A 72 -19.56 0.01 -8.95
C GLN A 72 -18.09 0.14 -8.56
N LEU A 73 -17.71 -0.30 -7.35
CA LEU A 73 -16.31 -0.33 -6.94
C LEU A 73 -15.45 -1.18 -7.88
N ASP A 74 -15.92 -2.37 -8.26
CA ASP A 74 -15.20 -3.24 -9.22
C ASP A 74 -15.06 -2.59 -10.60
N GLN A 75 -16.12 -1.95 -11.10
CA GLN A 75 -16.08 -1.19 -12.35
C GLN A 75 -15.10 -0.01 -12.24
N ASP A 76 -15.18 0.77 -11.16
CA ASP A 76 -14.36 1.95 -10.94
C ASP A 76 -12.87 1.57 -10.79
N MET A 77 -12.55 0.40 -10.20
CA MET A 77 -11.18 -0.14 -10.17
C MET A 77 -10.64 -0.48 -11.56
N ALA A 78 -11.51 -0.89 -12.50
CA ALA A 78 -11.11 -1.20 -13.88
C ALA A 78 -10.90 0.06 -14.75
N LEU A 79 -11.34 1.24 -14.28
CA LEU A 79 -11.19 2.49 -15.00
C LEU A 79 -9.76 3.05 -14.92
N SER A 80 -9.35 3.76 -15.98
CA SER A 80 -8.10 4.51 -15.95
C SER A 80 -8.18 5.66 -14.92
N PRO A 81 -7.04 6.12 -14.36
CA PRO A 81 -7.03 7.22 -13.40
C PRO A 81 -7.70 8.51 -13.91
N GLU A 82 -7.55 8.81 -15.20
CA GLU A 82 -8.12 9.99 -15.84
C GLU A 82 -9.65 9.89 -15.85
N VAL A 83 -10.20 8.76 -16.27
CA VAL A 83 -11.65 8.54 -16.30
C VAL A 83 -12.22 8.58 -14.88
N ARG A 84 -11.52 8.00 -13.89
CA ARG A 84 -11.93 8.11 -12.47
C ARG A 84 -11.99 9.55 -12.00
N SER A 85 -11.05 10.40 -12.43
CA SER A 85 -11.06 11.83 -12.08
C SER A 85 -12.22 12.58 -12.72
N GLU A 86 -12.60 12.24 -13.96
CA GLU A 86 -13.76 12.82 -14.65
C GLU A 86 -15.07 12.41 -13.96
N VAL A 87 -15.21 11.13 -13.60
CA VAL A 87 -16.37 10.62 -12.86
C VAL A 87 -16.47 11.30 -11.50
N LEU A 88 -15.36 11.40 -10.77
CA LEU A 88 -15.32 12.10 -9.48
C LEU A 88 -15.73 13.58 -9.63
N ALA A 89 -15.21 14.28 -10.63
CA ALA A 89 -15.58 15.67 -10.91
C ALA A 89 -17.08 15.80 -11.23
N SER A 90 -17.64 14.85 -11.99
CA SER A 90 -19.06 14.83 -12.31
C SER A 90 -19.94 14.62 -11.08
N LEU A 91 -19.53 13.77 -10.13
CA LEU A 91 -20.23 13.53 -8.87
C LEU A 91 -20.22 14.77 -7.98
N VAL A 92 -19.08 15.45 -7.89
CA VAL A 92 -18.95 16.70 -7.11
C VAL A 92 -19.78 17.84 -7.70
N ALA A 93 -19.99 17.85 -9.02
CA ALA A 93 -20.76 18.87 -9.70
C ALA A 93 -22.29 18.69 -9.59
N GLN A 94 -22.78 17.58 -9.00
CA GLN A 94 -24.22 17.33 -8.89
C GLN A 94 -24.87 18.30 -7.88
N PRO A 95 -26.05 18.86 -8.20
CA PRO A 95 -26.77 19.73 -7.28
C PRO A 95 -27.30 18.93 -6.08
N ALA A 96 -27.18 19.51 -4.89
CA ALA A 96 -27.68 18.92 -3.64
C ALA A 96 -29.20 18.65 -3.68
N PRO A 97 -29.72 17.64 -2.94
CA PRO A 97 -29.03 16.84 -1.92
C PRO A 97 -28.26 15.62 -2.46
N GLU A 98 -27.00 15.46 -2.03
CA GLU A 98 -26.21 14.23 -2.27
C GLU A 98 -26.80 13.06 -1.47
N THR A 99 -27.03 11.93 -2.15
CA THR A 99 -27.48 10.68 -1.50
C THR A 99 -26.34 10.01 -0.75
N ALA A 100 -26.66 9.08 0.17
CA ALA A 100 -25.65 8.29 0.87
C ALA A 100 -24.80 7.44 -0.11
N GLN A 101 -25.42 6.92 -1.16
CA GLN A 101 -24.74 6.16 -2.21
C GLN A 101 -23.75 7.03 -3.00
N ASP A 102 -24.12 8.27 -3.34
CA ASP A 102 -23.22 9.19 -4.04
C ASP A 102 -22.00 9.53 -3.19
N ARG A 103 -22.20 9.77 -1.88
CA ARG A 103 -21.10 10.01 -0.93
C ARG A 103 -20.20 8.79 -0.78
N LEU A 104 -20.78 7.60 -0.73
CA LEU A 104 -20.04 6.35 -0.64
C LEU A 104 -19.19 6.13 -1.89
N ARG A 105 -19.79 6.30 -3.08
CA ARG A 105 -19.08 6.19 -4.36
C ARG A 105 -17.98 7.23 -4.50
N ARG A 106 -18.25 8.47 -4.08
CA ARG A 106 -17.24 9.54 -4.04
C ARG A 106 -16.05 9.15 -3.16
N ALA A 107 -16.31 8.60 -1.96
CA ALA A 107 -15.25 8.11 -1.09
C ALA A 107 -14.46 6.96 -1.72
N GLN A 108 -15.12 6.00 -2.39
CA GLN A 108 -14.46 4.92 -3.13
C GLN A 108 -13.51 5.47 -4.21
N LEU A 109 -13.99 6.38 -5.05
CA LEU A 109 -13.18 6.99 -6.12
C LEU A 109 -11.99 7.77 -5.57
N LEU A 110 -12.16 8.48 -4.45
CA LEU A 110 -11.08 9.21 -3.79
C LEU A 110 -9.98 8.29 -3.25
N LEU A 111 -10.35 7.13 -2.70
CA LEU A 111 -9.38 6.14 -2.22
C LEU A 111 -8.59 5.52 -3.38
N LEU A 112 -9.25 5.28 -4.51
CA LEU A 112 -8.62 4.73 -5.70
C LEU A 112 -7.64 5.71 -6.38
N GLN A 113 -7.77 7.03 -6.18
CA GLN A 113 -6.90 8.01 -6.83
C GLN A 113 -5.44 7.96 -6.35
N HIS A 114 -5.17 7.48 -5.12
CA HIS A 114 -3.83 7.47 -4.50
C HIS A 114 -3.08 8.82 -4.62
N GLN A 115 -3.82 9.93 -4.53
CA GLN A 115 -3.25 11.28 -4.59
C GLN A 115 -3.13 11.86 -3.17
N ALA A 116 -2.17 12.77 -2.99
CA ALA A 116 -1.98 13.43 -1.71
C ALA A 116 -3.29 14.11 -1.25
N GLY A 117 -3.76 13.74 -0.06
CA GLY A 117 -4.95 14.31 0.56
C GLY A 117 -6.30 13.70 0.13
N THR A 118 -6.36 12.85 -0.91
CA THR A 118 -7.64 12.23 -1.31
C THR A 118 -8.08 11.16 -0.31
N THR A 119 -7.13 10.43 0.26
CA THR A 119 -7.38 9.44 1.33
C THR A 119 -8.02 10.10 2.56
N GLN A 120 -7.51 11.26 2.99
CA GLN A 120 -8.11 12.01 4.11
C GLN A 120 -9.53 12.51 3.78
N GLN A 121 -9.76 13.01 2.57
CA GLN A 121 -11.10 13.43 2.15
C GLN A 121 -12.08 12.25 2.16
N ALA A 122 -11.66 11.08 1.69
CA ALA A 122 -12.46 9.87 1.74
C ALA A 122 -12.77 9.46 3.19
N VAL A 123 -11.79 9.50 4.11
CA VAL A 123 -12.01 9.20 5.54
C VAL A 123 -13.07 10.13 6.13
N VAL A 124 -13.02 11.44 5.84
CA VAL A 124 -14.01 12.40 6.36
C VAL A 124 -15.41 12.09 5.85
N LEU A 125 -15.55 11.76 4.56
CA LEU A 125 -16.84 11.39 3.98
C LEU A 125 -17.39 10.10 4.58
N LEU A 126 -16.55 9.08 4.76
CA LEU A 126 -16.94 7.81 5.36
C LEU A 126 -17.27 7.95 6.85
N GLN A 127 -16.52 8.78 7.58
CA GLN A 127 -16.80 9.12 8.96
C GLN A 127 -18.17 9.80 9.08
N ALA A 128 -18.48 10.75 8.19
CA ALA A 128 -19.78 11.40 8.16
C ALA A 128 -20.91 10.40 7.88
N LEU A 129 -20.74 9.49 6.90
CA LEU A 129 -21.72 8.45 6.60
C LEU A 129 -21.97 7.50 7.77
N VAL A 130 -20.91 7.07 8.45
CA VAL A 130 -21.01 6.22 9.65
C VAL A 130 -21.67 6.98 10.80
N SER A 131 -21.38 8.27 10.98
CA SER A 131 -22.02 9.08 12.03
C SER A 131 -23.48 9.41 11.76
N GLU A 132 -23.96 9.33 10.51
CA GLU A 132 -25.37 9.52 10.15
C GLU A 132 -26.24 8.25 10.34
N GLU A 133 -25.72 7.21 11.00
CA GLU A 133 -26.41 5.94 11.31
C GLU A 133 -27.80 6.11 11.95
N GLU A 134 -28.02 7.19 12.71
CA GLU A 134 -29.30 7.48 13.38
C GLU A 134 -30.45 7.86 12.41
N LYS A 135 -30.16 8.20 11.15
CA LYS A 135 -31.18 8.66 10.18
C LYS A 135 -31.87 7.52 9.42
N GLY A 136 -31.42 6.28 9.54
CA GLY A 136 -32.13 5.08 9.06
C GLY A 136 -32.14 4.83 7.54
N ASP A 137 -31.96 5.84 6.69
CA ASP A 137 -32.10 5.74 5.23
C ASP A 137 -30.96 4.95 4.52
N HIS A 138 -29.84 4.69 5.20
CA HIS A 138 -28.66 4.03 4.61
C HIS A 138 -28.05 2.94 5.50
N ALA A 139 -28.86 2.33 6.37
CA ALA A 139 -28.42 1.30 7.30
C ALA A 139 -27.74 0.11 6.61
N GLU A 140 -28.19 -0.23 5.40
CA GLU A 140 -27.64 -1.32 4.59
C GLU A 140 -26.23 -1.02 4.09
N LEU A 141 -25.89 0.25 3.82
CA LEU A 141 -24.56 0.65 3.35
C LEU A 141 -23.53 0.76 4.48
N LEU A 142 -23.96 0.74 5.76
CA LEU A 142 -23.06 0.91 6.91
C LEU A 142 -21.95 -0.14 6.98
N PRO A 143 -22.17 -1.44 6.78
CA PRO A 143 -21.09 -2.43 6.82
C PRO A 143 -20.01 -2.14 5.76
N LEU A 144 -20.43 -1.70 4.57
CA LEU A 144 -19.51 -1.33 3.49
C LEU A 144 -18.76 -0.03 3.82
N ALA A 145 -19.44 0.96 4.39
CA ALA A 145 -18.82 2.21 4.83
C ALA A 145 -17.77 1.97 5.93
N HIS A 146 -18.06 1.10 6.90
CA HIS A 146 -17.11 0.70 7.94
C HIS A 146 -15.88 -0.01 7.37
N TRP A 147 -16.10 -0.95 6.44
CA TRP A 147 -14.99 -1.65 5.77
C TRP A 147 -14.12 -0.68 4.95
N LEU A 148 -14.73 0.20 4.15
CA LEU A 148 -14.02 1.22 3.39
C LEU A 148 -13.26 2.17 4.32
N LYS A 149 -13.83 2.54 5.47
CA LYS A 149 -13.15 3.38 6.45
C LYS A 149 -11.91 2.69 7.01
N GLN A 150 -12.02 1.41 7.37
CA GLN A 150 -10.88 0.63 7.84
C GLN A 150 -9.78 0.51 6.77
N TRP A 151 -10.17 0.31 5.52
CA TRP A 151 -9.24 0.31 4.39
C TRP A 151 -8.55 1.67 4.22
N ALA A 152 -9.32 2.77 4.28
CA ALA A 152 -8.81 4.14 4.19
C ALA A 152 -7.84 4.48 5.33
N ASP A 153 -8.16 4.10 6.57
CA ASP A 153 -7.29 4.28 7.74
C ASP A 153 -5.96 3.50 7.56
N THR A 154 -6.04 2.29 7.00
CA THR A 154 -4.86 1.48 6.67
C THR A 154 -4.02 2.14 5.57
N GLN A 155 -4.67 2.66 4.53
CA GLN A 155 -4.01 3.36 3.43
C GLN A 155 -3.30 4.63 3.93
N ALA A 156 -3.94 5.42 4.79
CA ALA A 156 -3.33 6.61 5.37
C ALA A 156 -2.07 6.29 6.19
N LEU A 157 -2.07 5.16 6.92
CA LEU A 157 -0.88 4.69 7.62
C LEU A 157 0.24 4.30 6.66
N LEU A 158 -0.09 3.63 5.55
CA LEU A 158 0.89 3.24 4.52
C LEU A 158 1.48 4.46 3.80
N GLU A 159 0.66 5.46 3.50
CA GLU A 159 1.11 6.75 2.93
C GLU A 159 2.10 7.44 3.88
N LEU A 160 1.79 7.51 5.18
CA LEU A 160 2.69 8.07 6.18
C LEU A 160 4.04 7.33 6.25
N GLN A 161 4.03 5.99 6.18
CA GLN A 161 5.27 5.21 6.16
C GLN A 161 6.07 5.44 4.88
N ALA A 162 5.41 5.54 3.73
CA ALA A 162 6.05 5.84 2.45
C ALA A 162 6.73 7.23 2.47
N ASP A 163 6.08 8.23 3.07
CA ASP A 163 6.65 9.57 3.23
C ASP A 163 7.90 9.56 4.12
N GLN A 164 7.83 8.85 5.25
CA GLN A 164 8.99 8.69 6.16
C GLN A 164 10.19 8.04 5.45
N LEU A 165 9.95 6.97 4.70
CA LEU A 165 11.01 6.29 3.93
C LEU A 165 11.58 7.18 2.84
N THR A 166 10.75 7.98 2.17
CA THR A 166 11.18 8.93 1.14
C THR A 166 12.08 10.01 1.75
N HIS A 167 11.70 10.58 2.89
CA HIS A 167 12.52 11.54 3.62
C HIS A 167 13.87 10.94 4.05
N GLN A 168 13.86 9.74 4.63
CA GLN A 168 15.10 9.04 5.01
C GLN A 168 16.01 8.79 3.79
N SER A 169 15.44 8.39 2.66
CA SER A 169 16.19 8.19 1.42
C SER A 169 16.85 9.49 0.93
N GLN A 170 16.13 10.61 0.99
CA GLN A 170 16.67 11.93 0.61
C GLN A 170 17.80 12.36 1.55
N GLU A 171 17.64 12.18 2.86
CA GLU A 171 18.69 12.50 3.84
C GLU A 171 19.96 11.66 3.62
N LEU A 172 19.80 10.36 3.36
CA LEU A 172 20.92 9.47 3.06
C LEU A 172 21.61 9.84 1.75
N GLN A 173 20.85 10.23 0.73
CA GLN A 173 21.41 10.72 -0.53
C GLN A 173 22.24 11.99 -0.32
N VAL A 174 21.73 12.97 0.44
CA VAL A 174 22.48 14.19 0.77
C VAL A 174 23.77 13.87 1.53
N LYS A 175 23.73 12.93 2.48
CA LYS A 175 24.94 12.47 3.20
C LYS A 175 25.93 11.80 2.24
N ALA A 176 25.46 10.96 1.33
CA ALA A 176 26.30 10.31 0.32
C ALA A 176 26.97 11.34 -0.60
N ASP A 177 26.23 12.34 -1.07
CA ASP A 177 26.76 13.41 -1.91
C ASP A 177 27.81 14.26 -1.18
N ASN A 178 27.60 14.53 0.11
CA ASN A 178 28.58 15.23 0.95
C ASN A 178 29.87 14.42 1.14
N LEU A 179 29.75 13.11 1.42
CA LEU A 179 30.91 12.22 1.51
C LEU A 179 31.65 12.10 0.17
N ALA A 180 30.91 12.03 -0.94
CA ALA A 180 31.50 12.01 -2.28
C ALA A 180 32.31 13.29 -2.55
N ARG A 181 31.81 14.46 -2.16
CA ARG A 181 32.56 15.73 -2.25
C ARG A 181 33.82 15.70 -1.39
N GLN A 182 33.74 15.26 -0.14
CA GLN A 182 34.92 15.15 0.73
C GLN A 182 35.99 14.22 0.16
N ILE A 183 35.58 13.08 -0.41
CA ILE A 183 36.52 12.16 -1.09
C ILE A 183 37.17 12.85 -2.30
N GLN A 184 36.42 13.63 -3.07
CA GLN A 184 36.98 14.40 -4.20
C GLN A 184 37.96 15.48 -3.74
N GLU A 185 37.66 16.19 -2.65
CA GLU A 185 38.56 17.17 -2.03
C GLU A 185 39.86 16.51 -1.54
N LEU A 186 39.75 15.38 -0.83
CA LEU A 186 40.91 14.61 -0.38
C LEU A 186 41.76 14.10 -1.54
N ARG A 187 41.13 13.60 -2.61
CA ARG A 187 41.84 13.21 -3.85
C ARG A 187 42.51 14.40 -4.54
N ALA A 188 41.93 15.59 -4.49
CA ALA A 188 42.56 16.79 -5.03
C ALA A 188 43.81 17.15 -4.21
N ILE A 189 43.72 17.12 -2.88
CA ILE A 189 44.87 17.35 -1.98
C ILE A 189 45.97 16.31 -2.23
N GLU A 190 45.64 15.04 -2.38
CA GLU A 190 46.60 13.98 -2.69
C GLU A 190 47.38 14.28 -3.97
N ARG A 191 46.69 14.69 -5.05
CA ARG A 191 47.35 15.11 -6.30
C ARG A 191 48.27 16.31 -6.09
N HIS A 192 47.82 17.32 -5.34
CA HIS A 192 48.64 18.50 -5.06
C HIS A 192 49.90 18.17 -4.24
N LEU A 193 49.79 17.28 -3.25
CA LEU A 193 50.94 16.82 -2.45
C LEU A 193 51.89 15.95 -3.27
N SER A 194 51.37 15.06 -4.12
CA SER A 194 52.18 14.23 -5.02
C SER A 194 52.91 15.07 -6.08
N SER A 195 52.33 16.21 -6.50
CA SER A 195 52.94 17.13 -7.46
C SER A 195 53.96 18.12 -6.86
N ARG A 196 54.22 18.10 -5.55
CA ARG A 196 55.21 19.00 -4.94
C ARG A 196 56.61 18.59 -5.41
N PRO A 197 57.31 19.41 -6.22
CA PRO A 197 58.65 19.06 -6.70
C PRO A 197 59.58 18.93 -5.50
N VAL A 198 60.31 17.81 -5.45
CA VAL A 198 61.43 17.64 -4.52
C VAL A 198 62.40 18.79 -4.78
N PRO A 199 62.74 19.64 -3.78
CA PRO A 199 63.80 20.61 -3.99
C PRO A 199 65.07 19.83 -4.29
N ASP A 200 65.57 19.98 -5.52
CA ASP A 200 66.83 19.41 -5.94
C ASP A 200 67.91 19.80 -4.91
N LYS A 201 68.51 18.79 -4.27
CA LYS A 201 69.80 18.94 -3.63
C LYS A 201 70.85 19.12 -4.74
N ALA A 202 70.90 20.29 -5.32
CA ALA A 202 71.94 20.69 -6.27
C ALA A 202 72.43 22.09 -5.88
N GLY A 203 73.52 22.14 -5.11
CA GLY A 203 74.14 23.39 -4.71
C GLY A 203 75.20 23.23 -3.62
N THR A 204 76.01 22.19 -3.71
CA THR A 204 77.22 21.99 -2.91
C THR A 204 78.32 22.90 -3.46
N HIS A 205 78.77 23.89 -2.66
CA HIS A 205 80.04 24.66 -2.77
C HIS A 205 80.25 25.53 -4.04
N PRO A 206 80.97 26.67 -3.97
CA PRO A 206 82.25 26.90 -3.30
C PRO A 206 82.17 27.56 -1.92
#